data_AF-Q0IBB7-F1
#
_entry.id   AF-Q0IBB7-F1
#
_cell.length_a   1.000
_cell.length_b   1.000
_cell.length_c   1.000
_cell.angle_alpha   90.00
_cell.angle_beta   90.00
_cell.angle_gamma   90.00
#
_symmetry.space_group_name_H-M   'P 1'
#
loop_
_entity.id
_entity.type
_entity.pdbx_description
1 polymer ?
#
loop_
_entity_poly.entity_id
_entity_poly.type
_entity_poly.pdbx_seq_one_letter_code
_entity_poly.pdbx_strand_id
1 'polypeptide(L)'
;MNIATIDSNLIKQSLRLGISIFITCAIAQHFDRISFVFYPLLAVILVVDDQDENTLDAAKGRILGTVTGGFVVFLVHTMLSGWIGIFVSLLITVPLLRLLGWGSGLSTAVVITVIFLGVHGYTKLNWYYILNRSIDTLVGIVVAIAIGRLLWPKNRLTRMEELHQRLLNSLNTRIQQHSQSLQGFTSSPPPLQPGLITKDLLEIQRLINIEEQLGSKHIKQLVQLRWRQRMSLWRSLHAQWILIERLLDALAVKYQPLQLPELADQLDISNDFGWKRLHIDSHSPLSLSQRILLEEEGTRFLRIVRSQKKLDFAVKQNSFE
;
A
#
# COMPACT_ATOMS: atom_id res chain seq x y z
N MET A 1 -15.79 -3.46 -23.45
CA MET A 1 -15.33 -4.34 -22.35
C MET A 1 -13.81 -4.42 -22.45
N ASN A 2 -13.09 -3.58 -21.69
CA ASN A 2 -11.66 -3.33 -21.88
C ASN A 2 -10.80 -4.43 -21.24
N ILE A 3 -10.17 -5.25 -22.07
CA ILE A 3 -9.26 -6.35 -21.69
C ILE A 3 -7.81 -5.83 -21.48
N ALA A 4 -7.55 -4.53 -21.68
CA ALA A 4 -6.19 -3.97 -21.69
C ALA A 4 -5.60 -3.61 -20.30
N THR A 5 -6.36 -3.80 -19.21
CA THR A 5 -5.86 -3.64 -17.83
C THR A 5 -5.98 -4.96 -17.09
N ILE A 6 -5.44 -6.06 -17.63
CA ILE A 6 -5.08 -7.18 -16.77
C ILE A 6 -4.05 -6.59 -15.80
N ASP A 7 -4.45 -6.45 -14.53
CA ASP A 7 -3.70 -5.76 -13.50
C ASP A 7 -2.25 -6.25 -13.52
N SER A 8 -1.32 -5.37 -13.88
CA SER A 8 0.12 -5.66 -13.92
C SER A 8 0.62 -6.22 -12.58
N ASN A 9 -0.07 -5.87 -11.49
CA ASN A 9 0.10 -6.45 -10.17
C ASN A 9 -0.31 -7.93 -10.07
N LEU A 10 -1.45 -8.32 -10.66
CA LEU A 10 -1.90 -9.72 -10.67
C LEU A 10 -0.95 -10.60 -11.48
N ILE A 11 -0.46 -10.12 -12.63
CA ILE A 11 0.53 -10.85 -13.45
C ILE A 11 1.83 -11.02 -12.67
N LYS A 12 2.31 -9.94 -12.04
CA LYS A 12 3.52 -9.96 -11.21
C LYS A 12 3.39 -10.89 -10.00
N GLN A 13 2.26 -10.86 -9.29
CA GLN A 13 1.99 -11.75 -8.16
C GLN A 13 1.91 -13.22 -8.62
N SER A 14 1.21 -13.50 -9.71
CA SER A 14 1.09 -14.84 -10.29
C SER A 14 2.45 -15.39 -10.72
N LEU A 15 3.27 -14.59 -11.42
CA LEU A 15 4.58 -15.02 -11.87
C LEU A 15 5.52 -15.27 -10.69
N ARG A 16 5.50 -14.37 -9.70
CA ARG A 16 6.26 -14.53 -8.47
C ARG A 16 5.88 -15.80 -7.72
N LEU A 17 4.59 -16.08 -7.58
CA LEU A 17 4.08 -17.29 -6.94
C LEU A 17 4.54 -18.54 -7.71
N GLY A 18 4.33 -18.56 -9.03
CA GLY A 18 4.70 -19.68 -9.89
C GLY A 18 6.19 -20.00 -9.84
N ILE A 19 7.06 -18.99 -9.95
CA ILE A 19 8.52 -19.18 -9.85
C ILE A 19 8.91 -19.67 -8.45
N SER A 20 8.27 -19.14 -7.40
CA SER A 20 8.55 -19.57 -6.02
C SER A 20 8.17 -21.03 -5.77
N ILE A 21 7.03 -21.45 -6.28
CA ILE A 21 6.57 -22.85 -6.25
C ILE A 21 7.55 -23.73 -7.03
N PHE A 22 7.90 -23.34 -8.26
CA PHE A 22 8.80 -24.10 -9.12
C PHE A 22 10.18 -24.35 -8.47
N ILE A 23 10.81 -23.29 -7.96
CA ILE A 23 12.12 -23.40 -7.30
C ILE A 23 12.02 -24.23 -6.02
N THR A 24 10.95 -24.07 -5.26
CA THR A 24 10.73 -24.86 -4.03
C THR A 24 10.55 -26.34 -4.35
N CYS A 25 9.80 -26.69 -5.40
CA CYS A 25 9.69 -28.07 -5.88
C CYS A 25 11.03 -28.62 -6.36
N ALA A 26 11.81 -27.83 -7.12
CA ALA A 26 13.13 -28.25 -7.60
C ALA A 26 14.10 -28.54 -6.44
N ILE A 27 14.11 -27.69 -5.41
CA ILE A 27 14.90 -27.92 -4.19
C ILE A 27 14.42 -29.17 -3.47
N ALA A 28 13.11 -29.32 -3.25
CA ALA A 28 12.57 -30.46 -2.51
C ALA A 28 12.79 -31.80 -3.23
N GLN A 29 12.76 -31.81 -4.57
CA GLN A 29 13.11 -32.97 -5.38
C GLN A 29 14.61 -33.29 -5.33
N HIS A 30 15.48 -32.26 -5.35
CA HIS A 30 16.93 -32.46 -5.27
C HIS A 30 17.40 -33.06 -3.92
N PHE A 31 16.70 -32.75 -2.82
CA PHE A 31 17.03 -33.25 -1.48
C PHE A 31 16.23 -34.50 -1.08
N ASP A 32 15.55 -35.18 -2.02
CA ASP A 32 14.68 -36.34 -1.77
C ASP A 32 13.63 -36.12 -0.67
N ARG A 33 13.22 -34.86 -0.45
CA ARG A 33 12.19 -34.47 0.53
C ARG A 33 10.79 -34.43 -0.08
N ILE A 34 10.54 -35.22 -1.12
CA ILE A 34 9.30 -35.18 -1.91
C ILE A 34 8.06 -35.44 -1.04
N SER A 35 8.17 -36.34 -0.05
CA SER A 35 7.11 -36.64 0.92
C SER A 35 6.63 -35.42 1.72
N PHE A 36 7.45 -34.37 1.78
CA PHE A 36 7.17 -33.15 2.54
C PHE A 36 6.92 -31.91 1.68
N VAL A 37 6.96 -32.02 0.34
CA VAL A 37 6.82 -30.91 -0.64
C VAL A 37 5.58 -30.05 -0.40
N PHE A 38 4.48 -30.66 0.03
CA PHE A 38 3.24 -29.95 0.34
C PHE A 38 3.47 -28.77 1.28
N TYR A 39 4.42 -28.89 2.20
CA TYR A 39 4.56 -27.94 3.26
C TYR A 39 5.44 -26.72 2.96
N PRO A 40 6.63 -26.84 2.34
CA PRO A 40 7.31 -25.71 1.74
C PRO A 40 6.40 -24.96 0.76
N LEU A 41 5.56 -25.67 -0.01
CA LEU A 41 4.61 -25.05 -0.93
C LEU A 41 3.53 -24.25 -0.22
N LEU A 42 2.90 -24.79 0.83
CA LEU A 42 1.98 -24.03 1.67
C LEU A 42 2.67 -22.79 2.27
N ALA A 43 3.91 -22.92 2.73
CA ALA A 43 4.67 -21.78 3.23
C ALA A 43 4.89 -20.72 2.14
N VAL A 44 5.25 -21.12 0.91
CA VAL A 44 5.39 -20.20 -0.23
C VAL A 44 4.09 -19.50 -0.56
N ILE A 45 2.99 -20.23 -0.72
CA ILE A 45 1.67 -19.66 -1.06
C ILE A 45 1.28 -18.64 -0.02
N LEU A 46 1.31 -19.04 1.25
CA LEU A 46 0.93 -18.16 2.34
C LEU A 46 1.87 -16.95 2.40
N VAL A 47 3.18 -17.10 2.17
CA VAL A 47 4.14 -15.98 2.27
C VAL A 47 3.93 -15.03 1.11
N VAL A 48 3.69 -15.53 -0.10
CA VAL A 48 3.48 -14.69 -1.29
C VAL A 48 2.15 -13.94 -1.20
N ASP A 49 1.12 -14.55 -0.64
CA ASP A 49 -0.21 -13.95 -0.43
C ASP A 49 -0.18 -12.86 0.66
N ASP A 50 0.57 -13.08 1.74
CA ASP A 50 0.74 -12.17 2.88
C ASP A 50 1.82 -11.08 2.65
N GLN A 51 2.21 -10.82 1.40
CA GLN A 51 3.26 -9.85 1.06
C GLN A 51 2.85 -8.38 1.17
N ASP A 52 2.12 -8.03 2.23
CA ASP A 52 2.16 -6.68 2.77
C ASP A 52 3.51 -6.41 3.45
N GLU A 53 3.78 -5.15 3.79
CA GLU A 53 5.12 -4.62 4.10
C GLU A 53 5.86 -5.27 5.29
N ASN A 54 5.19 -6.16 6.04
CA ASN A 54 5.68 -6.88 7.23
C ASN A 54 6.09 -8.34 6.98
N THR A 55 6.63 -8.65 5.80
CA THR A 55 7.04 -10.02 5.40
C THR A 55 7.96 -10.71 6.42
N LEU A 56 8.76 -9.95 7.18
CA LEU A 56 9.65 -10.48 8.21
C LEU A 56 8.92 -10.86 9.50
N ASP A 57 7.94 -10.07 9.94
CA ASP A 57 7.16 -10.39 11.14
C ASP A 57 6.16 -11.51 10.87
N ALA A 58 5.64 -11.59 9.64
CA ALA A 58 4.88 -12.74 9.15
C ALA A 58 5.76 -14.01 9.12
N ALA A 59 6.98 -13.93 8.55
CA ALA A 59 7.92 -15.05 8.53
C ALA A 59 8.29 -15.55 9.93
N LYS A 60 8.64 -14.62 10.85
CA LYS A 60 8.93 -14.95 12.26
C LYS A 60 7.74 -15.61 12.94
N GLY A 61 6.54 -15.04 12.80
CA GLY A 61 5.32 -15.58 13.36
C GLY A 61 5.06 -17.02 12.93
N ARG A 62 5.34 -17.36 11.67
CA ARG A 62 5.10 -18.70 11.13
C ARG A 62 6.10 -19.74 11.60
N ILE A 63 7.38 -19.36 11.68
CA ILE A 63 8.42 -20.24 12.25
C ILE A 63 8.07 -20.51 13.71
N LEU A 64 7.81 -19.44 14.48
CA LEU A 64 7.48 -19.55 15.90
C LEU A 64 6.18 -20.33 16.12
N GLY A 65 5.14 -20.07 15.33
CA GLY A 65 3.86 -20.81 15.37
C GLY A 65 4.00 -22.29 15.01
N THR A 66 4.90 -22.63 14.07
CA THR A 66 5.21 -24.03 13.72
C THR A 66 5.88 -24.75 14.89
N VAL A 67 6.87 -24.09 15.51
CA VAL A 67 7.61 -24.65 16.64
C VAL A 67 6.73 -24.77 17.88
N THR A 68 5.99 -23.72 18.25
CA THR A 68 5.10 -23.74 19.42
C THR A 68 3.92 -24.70 19.23
N GLY A 69 3.30 -24.69 18.04
CA GLY A 69 2.20 -25.60 17.72
C GLY A 69 2.67 -27.06 17.77
N GLY A 70 3.83 -27.37 17.16
CA GLY A 70 4.42 -28.70 17.23
C GLY A 70 4.76 -29.13 18.66
N PHE A 71 5.27 -28.21 19.49
CA PHE A 71 5.62 -28.49 20.88
C PHE A 71 4.39 -28.77 21.77
N VAL A 72 3.34 -27.94 21.65
CA VAL A 72 2.10 -28.13 22.43
C VAL A 72 1.39 -29.41 22.00
N VAL A 73 1.31 -29.67 20.70
CA VAL A 73 0.71 -30.90 20.16
C VAL A 73 1.45 -32.13 20.67
N PHE A 74 2.78 -32.08 20.72
CA PHE A 74 3.58 -33.17 21.26
C PHE A 74 3.23 -33.45 22.72
N LEU A 75 3.23 -32.41 23.57
CA LEU A 75 2.86 -32.54 24.99
C LEU A 75 1.46 -33.13 25.15
N VAL A 76 0.48 -32.64 24.40
CA VAL A 76 -0.91 -33.10 24.52
C VAL A 76 -1.08 -34.51 23.97
N HIS A 77 -0.41 -34.87 22.86
CA HIS A 77 -0.46 -36.21 22.27
C HIS A 77 0.06 -37.30 23.22
N THR A 78 0.94 -36.96 24.18
CA THR A 78 1.36 -37.92 25.22
C THR A 78 0.26 -38.33 26.19
N MET A 79 -0.80 -37.52 26.32
CA MET A 79 -1.87 -37.70 27.31
C MET A 79 -3.25 -37.91 26.66
N LEU A 80 -3.49 -37.34 25.48
CA LEU A 80 -4.80 -37.25 24.83
C LEU A 80 -4.63 -37.40 23.31
N SER A 81 -5.46 -38.24 22.68
CA SER A 81 -5.47 -38.44 21.23
C SER A 81 -6.84 -38.07 20.62
N GLY A 82 -6.88 -37.89 19.30
CA GLY A 82 -8.10 -37.57 18.56
C GLY A 82 -8.63 -36.15 18.80
N TRP A 83 -9.93 -35.96 18.57
CA TRP A 83 -10.59 -34.64 18.56
C TRP A 83 -10.47 -33.87 19.88
N ILE A 84 -10.43 -34.58 21.01
CA ILE A 84 -10.26 -33.98 22.34
C ILE A 84 -8.85 -33.41 22.49
N GLY A 85 -7.82 -34.13 22.00
CA GLY A 85 -6.45 -33.64 21.97
C GLY A 85 -6.29 -32.38 21.10
N ILE A 86 -7.00 -32.30 19.97
CA ILE A 86 -7.04 -31.09 19.12
C ILE A 86 -7.60 -29.90 19.90
N PHE A 87 -8.75 -30.09 20.55
CA PHE A 87 -9.42 -29.03 21.30
C PHE A 87 -8.53 -28.49 22.44
N VAL A 88 -7.94 -29.38 23.25
CA VAL A 88 -7.05 -29.01 24.35
C VAL A 88 -5.78 -28.32 23.84
N SER A 89 -5.18 -28.83 22.75
CA SER A 89 -3.99 -28.22 22.15
C SER A 89 -4.26 -26.80 21.64
N LEU A 90 -5.42 -26.57 21.03
CA LEU A 90 -5.83 -25.23 20.58
C LEU A 90 -6.09 -24.29 21.75
N LEU A 91 -6.74 -24.78 22.81
CA LEU A 91 -7.04 -24.02 24.02
C LEU A 91 -5.77 -23.54 24.73
N ILE A 92 -4.65 -24.27 24.59
CA ILE A 92 -3.34 -23.89 25.11
C ILE A 92 -2.56 -23.00 24.12
N THR A 93 -2.51 -23.39 22.86
CA THR A 93 -1.65 -22.75 21.84
C THR A 93 -2.12 -21.33 21.49
N VAL A 94 -3.43 -21.10 21.40
CA VAL A 94 -4.02 -19.80 21.05
C VAL A 94 -3.70 -18.71 22.09
N PRO A 95 -3.96 -18.89 23.41
CA PRO A 95 -3.60 -17.89 24.40
C PRO A 95 -2.08 -17.75 24.55
N LEU A 96 -1.30 -18.83 24.40
CA LEU A 96 0.16 -18.76 24.47
C LEU A 96 0.74 -17.85 23.37
N LEU A 97 0.30 -18.02 22.12
CA LEU A 97 0.71 -17.16 21.00
C LEU A 97 0.25 -15.72 21.17
N ARG A 98 -0.93 -15.49 21.75
CA ARG A 98 -1.43 -14.14 22.05
C ARG A 98 -0.63 -13.47 23.17
N LEU A 99 -0.27 -14.21 24.22
CA LEU A 99 0.54 -13.70 25.33
C LEU A 99 1.95 -13.30 24.87
N LEU A 100 2.53 -14.07 23.94
CA LEU A 100 3.86 -13.81 23.38
C LEU A 100 3.86 -12.75 22.26
N GLY A 101 2.69 -12.20 21.89
CA GLY A 101 2.56 -11.22 20.82
C GLY A 101 2.77 -11.79 19.41
N TRP A 102 2.74 -13.12 19.24
CA TRP A 102 2.98 -13.82 17.97
C TRP A 102 1.69 -14.12 17.22
N GLY A 103 0.79 -13.13 17.15
CA GLY A 103 -0.52 -13.26 16.51
C GLY A 103 -0.45 -13.67 15.04
N SER A 104 0.62 -13.30 14.33
CA SER A 104 0.87 -13.68 12.92
C SER A 104 1.12 -15.17 12.73
N GLY A 105 1.48 -15.91 13.79
CA GLY A 105 1.69 -17.36 13.78
C GLY A 105 0.45 -18.21 14.05
N LEU A 106 -0.68 -17.58 14.41
CA LEU A 106 -1.84 -18.26 14.95
C LEU A 106 -2.50 -19.20 13.94
N SER A 107 -2.69 -18.76 12.70
CA SER A 107 -3.24 -19.60 11.62
C SER A 107 -2.37 -20.83 11.37
N THR A 108 -1.05 -20.66 11.41
CA THR A 108 -0.09 -21.74 11.15
C THR A 108 -0.09 -22.76 12.30
N ALA A 109 -0.11 -22.29 13.54
CA ALA A 109 -0.16 -23.15 14.72
C ALA A 109 -1.45 -23.98 14.79
N VAL A 110 -2.59 -23.38 14.42
CA VAL A 110 -3.89 -24.07 14.33
C VAL A 110 -3.87 -25.16 13.27
N VAL A 111 -3.43 -24.83 12.04
CA VAL A 111 -3.35 -25.80 10.94
C VAL A 111 -2.45 -26.98 11.30
N ILE A 112 -1.31 -26.70 11.92
CA ILE A 112 -0.38 -27.73 12.41
C ILE A 112 -1.06 -28.61 13.45
N THR A 113 -1.72 -28.01 14.44
CA THR A 113 -2.43 -28.75 15.50
C THR A 113 -3.48 -29.71 14.93
N VAL A 114 -4.28 -29.24 13.96
CA VAL A 114 -5.31 -30.05 13.31
C VAL A 114 -4.70 -31.18 12.46
N ILE A 115 -3.63 -30.91 11.71
CA ILE A 115 -2.98 -31.91 10.86
C ILE A 115 -2.35 -33.02 11.70
N PHE A 116 -1.65 -32.66 12.79
CA PHE A 116 -0.91 -33.62 13.61
C PHE A 116 -1.80 -34.52 14.47
N LEU A 117 -2.91 -34.01 15.00
CA LEU A 117 -3.81 -34.77 15.88
C LEU A 117 -5.05 -35.32 15.15
N GLY A 118 -5.38 -34.81 13.95
CA GLY A 118 -6.52 -35.24 13.15
C GLY A 118 -6.25 -36.40 12.20
N VAL A 119 -4.99 -36.60 11.78
CA VAL A 119 -4.61 -37.65 10.82
C VAL A 119 -4.04 -38.86 11.57
N HIS A 120 -4.82 -39.96 11.60
CA HIS A 120 -4.54 -41.20 12.33
C HIS A 120 -3.26 -41.95 11.89
N GLY A 121 -2.57 -41.50 10.82
CA GLY A 121 -1.33 -42.09 10.30
C GLY A 121 -0.03 -41.50 10.89
N TYR A 122 -0.08 -40.42 11.66
CA TYR A 122 1.10 -39.77 12.26
C TYR A 122 1.39 -40.24 13.70
N THR A 123 1.03 -41.49 14.02
CA THR A 123 1.24 -42.13 15.33
C THR A 123 2.71 -42.28 15.77
N LYS A 124 3.66 -41.77 14.98
CA LYS A 124 5.08 -41.64 15.31
C LYS A 124 5.52 -40.16 15.26
N LEU A 125 4.89 -39.31 16.06
CA LEU A 125 5.35 -37.95 16.33
C LEU A 125 6.76 -37.99 16.98
N ASN A 126 7.79 -38.03 16.15
CA ASN A 126 9.19 -37.96 16.55
C ASN A 126 9.67 -36.50 16.45
N TRP A 127 10.53 -36.05 17.37
CA TRP A 127 11.21 -34.75 17.30
C TRP A 127 11.85 -34.50 15.93
N TYR A 128 12.39 -35.55 15.29
CA TYR A 128 12.92 -35.50 13.94
C TYR A 128 11.89 -35.01 12.90
N TYR A 129 10.62 -35.39 13.04
CA TYR A 129 9.54 -34.95 12.15
C TYR A 129 9.21 -33.48 12.35
N ILE A 130 9.09 -33.01 13.60
CA ILE A 130 8.78 -31.58 13.91
C ILE A 130 9.94 -30.67 13.47
N LEU A 131 11.18 -31.11 13.65
CA LEU A 131 12.35 -30.40 13.16
C LEU A 131 12.40 -30.34 11.63
N ASN A 132 12.20 -31.47 10.95
CA ASN A 132 12.12 -31.48 9.48
C ASN A 132 11.00 -30.58 8.98
N ARG A 133 9.84 -30.61 9.63
CA ARG A 133 8.68 -29.76 9.34
C ARG A 133 9.01 -28.27 9.46
N SER A 134 9.79 -27.89 10.47
CA SER A 134 10.22 -26.50 10.72
C SER A 134 11.29 -26.05 9.73
N ILE A 135 12.20 -26.95 9.33
CA ILE A 135 13.20 -26.69 8.29
C ILE A 135 12.51 -26.52 6.94
N ASP A 136 11.51 -27.34 6.63
CA ASP A 136 10.78 -27.29 5.37
C ASP A 136 9.95 -25.98 5.23
N THR A 137 9.33 -25.51 6.31
CA THR A 137 8.67 -24.18 6.32
C THR A 137 9.69 -23.05 6.18
N LEU A 138 10.86 -23.16 6.84
CA LEU A 138 11.94 -22.20 6.69
C LEU A 138 12.42 -22.12 5.23
N VAL A 139 12.64 -23.26 4.57
CA VAL A 139 13.05 -23.30 3.15
C VAL A 139 12.01 -22.60 2.28
N GLY A 140 10.73 -22.92 2.42
CA GLY A 140 9.67 -22.26 1.65
C GLY A 140 9.63 -20.73 1.87
N ILE A 141 9.79 -20.27 3.12
CA ILE A 141 9.86 -18.85 3.45
C ILE A 141 11.09 -18.19 2.81
N VAL A 142 12.27 -18.80 2.93
CA VAL A 142 13.53 -18.27 2.39
C VAL A 142 13.44 -18.15 0.88
N VAL A 143 12.95 -19.18 0.19
CA VAL A 143 12.78 -19.18 -1.26
C VAL A 143 11.81 -18.09 -1.71
N ALA A 144 10.63 -17.98 -1.06
CA ALA A 144 9.64 -16.95 -1.40
C ALA A 144 10.14 -15.51 -1.16
N ILE A 145 10.96 -15.30 -0.12
CA ILE A 145 11.61 -14.01 0.15
C ILE A 145 12.72 -13.73 -0.86
N ALA A 146 13.57 -14.72 -1.16
CA ALA A 146 14.70 -14.58 -2.07
C ALA A 146 14.22 -14.23 -3.48
N ILE A 147 13.26 -14.99 -4.02
CA ILE A 147 12.68 -14.74 -5.34
C ILE A 147 11.95 -13.41 -5.36
N GLY A 148 11.23 -13.10 -4.28
CA GLY A 148 10.61 -11.80 -4.08
C GLY A 148 11.58 -10.63 -4.21
N ARG A 149 12.71 -10.69 -3.50
CA ARG A 149 13.70 -9.62 -3.51
C ARG A 149 14.50 -9.57 -4.81
N LEU A 150 14.82 -10.72 -5.41
CA LEU A 150 15.64 -10.80 -6.61
C LEU A 150 14.88 -10.34 -7.86
N LEU A 151 13.63 -10.78 -8.02
CA LEU A 151 12.82 -10.44 -9.20
C LEU A 151 12.08 -9.11 -9.03
N TRP A 152 11.68 -8.75 -7.81
CA TRP A 152 10.94 -7.51 -7.55
C TRP A 152 11.36 -6.86 -6.23
N PRO A 153 12.55 -6.22 -6.21
CA PRO A 153 12.95 -5.43 -5.06
C PRO A 153 11.87 -4.38 -4.73
N LYS A 154 11.35 -4.43 -3.50
CA LYS A 154 10.39 -3.43 -2.99
C LYS A 154 11.14 -2.10 -2.84
N ASN A 155 11.12 -1.28 -3.88
CA ASN A 155 11.68 0.07 -3.80
C ASN A 155 10.58 1.03 -3.31
N ARG A 156 10.51 1.21 -1.98
CA ARG A 156 9.49 2.05 -1.36
C ARG A 156 9.56 3.50 -1.85
N LEU A 157 10.76 4.02 -2.12
CA LEU A 157 10.95 5.35 -2.70
C LEU A 157 10.31 5.48 -4.08
N THR A 158 10.46 4.46 -4.94
CA THR A 158 9.77 4.42 -6.23
C THR A 158 8.27 4.38 -6.05
N ARG A 159 7.77 3.59 -5.08
CA ARG A 159 6.34 3.52 -4.79
C ARG A 159 5.78 4.87 -4.32
N MET A 160 6.51 5.58 -3.47
CA MET A 160 6.13 6.93 -3.04
C MET A 160 6.08 7.89 -4.23
N GLU A 161 7.06 7.81 -5.13
CA GLU A 161 7.08 8.62 -6.36
C GLU A 161 5.90 8.28 -7.29
N GLU A 162 5.56 6.99 -7.46
CA GLU A 162 4.37 6.58 -8.22
C GLU A 162 3.08 7.17 -7.64
N LEU A 163 2.91 7.11 -6.32
CA LEU A 163 1.73 7.68 -5.65
C LEU A 163 1.70 9.21 -5.80
N HIS A 164 2.86 9.86 -5.67
CA HIS A 164 2.98 11.30 -5.89
C HIS A 164 2.61 11.70 -7.33
N GLN A 165 3.09 10.98 -8.35
CA GLN A 165 2.73 11.24 -9.75
C GLN A 165 1.25 10.99 -10.02
N ARG A 166 0.65 9.96 -9.41
CA ARG A 166 -0.81 9.72 -9.51
C ARG A 166 -1.61 10.89 -8.95
N LEU A 167 -1.20 11.44 -7.81
CA LEU A 167 -1.83 12.62 -7.21
C LEU A 167 -1.67 13.88 -8.07
N LEU A 168 -0.49 14.08 -8.67
CA LEU A 168 -0.28 15.20 -9.62
C LEU A 168 -1.16 15.06 -10.86
N ASN A 169 -1.24 13.86 -11.42
CA ASN A 169 -2.07 13.59 -12.60
C ASN A 169 -3.55 13.81 -12.30
N SER A 170 -4.05 13.31 -11.16
CA SER A 170 -5.45 13.52 -10.77
C SER A 170 -5.75 15.00 -10.57
N LEU A 171 -4.84 15.76 -9.95
CA LEU A 171 -4.97 17.20 -9.77
C LEU A 171 -5.00 17.94 -11.11
N ASN A 172 -4.06 17.64 -12.02
CA ASN A 172 -4.00 18.30 -13.32
C ASN A 172 -5.24 18.00 -14.16
N THR A 173 -5.67 16.73 -14.23
CA THR A 173 -6.90 16.35 -14.93
C THR A 173 -8.10 17.07 -14.37
N ARG A 174 -8.20 17.20 -13.04
CA ARG A 174 -9.33 17.85 -12.40
C ARG A 174 -9.38 19.35 -12.65
N ILE A 175 -8.23 20.02 -12.62
CA ILE A 175 -8.14 21.45 -12.94
C ILE A 175 -8.48 21.70 -14.41
N GLN A 176 -8.04 20.83 -15.32
CA GLN A 176 -8.40 20.92 -16.74
C GLN A 176 -9.91 20.76 -16.95
N GLN A 177 -10.56 19.82 -16.26
CA GLN A 177 -12.02 19.65 -16.31
C GLN A 177 -12.76 20.91 -15.84
N HIS A 178 -12.34 21.50 -14.73
CA HIS A 178 -12.93 22.75 -14.23
C HIS A 178 -12.70 23.91 -15.19
N SER A 179 -11.50 24.05 -15.75
CA SER A 179 -11.17 25.06 -16.76
C SER A 179 -12.10 24.95 -17.97
N GLN A 180 -12.29 23.75 -18.51
CA GLN A 180 -13.18 23.51 -19.65
C GLN A 180 -14.64 23.79 -19.32
N SER A 181 -15.10 23.47 -18.11
CA SER A 181 -16.48 23.78 -17.71
C SER A 181 -16.73 25.27 -17.56
N LEU A 182 -15.75 26.01 -17.04
CA LEU A 182 -15.85 27.46 -16.83
C LEU A 182 -15.75 28.24 -18.14
N GLN A 183 -15.07 27.70 -19.16
CA GLN A 183 -15.10 28.20 -20.53
C GLN A 183 -16.40 27.85 -21.27
N GLY A 184 -17.27 27.03 -20.67
CA GLY A 184 -18.54 26.59 -21.28
C GLY A 184 -18.39 25.46 -22.30
N PHE A 185 -17.21 24.84 -22.41
CA PHE A 185 -16.98 23.72 -23.34
C PHE A 185 -17.56 22.39 -22.85
N THR A 186 -17.65 22.19 -21.52
CA THR A 186 -18.18 20.98 -20.90
C THR A 186 -19.15 21.29 -19.77
N SER A 187 -19.97 20.31 -19.36
CA SER A 187 -20.76 20.40 -18.14
C SER A 187 -19.86 20.40 -16.88
N SER A 188 -20.42 20.84 -15.76
CA SER A 188 -19.73 20.82 -14.45
C SER A 188 -19.24 19.41 -14.14
N PRO A 189 -17.98 19.24 -13.71
CA PRO A 189 -17.44 17.92 -13.42
C PRO A 189 -18.19 17.26 -12.25
N PRO A 190 -18.23 15.91 -12.18
CA PRO A 190 -18.88 15.19 -11.09
C PRO A 190 -18.19 15.48 -9.75
N PRO A 191 -18.87 15.41 -8.61
CA PRO A 191 -18.30 15.75 -7.30
C PRO A 191 -17.05 14.92 -6.98
N LEU A 192 -16.06 15.56 -6.37
CA LEU A 192 -14.79 14.92 -5.99
C LEU A 192 -15.02 13.76 -5.01
N GLN A 193 -14.30 12.65 -5.19
CA GLN A 193 -14.23 11.56 -4.22
C GLN A 193 -12.96 11.71 -3.33
N PRO A 194 -13.03 12.42 -2.19
CA PRO A 194 -11.85 12.71 -1.37
C PRO A 194 -11.22 11.46 -0.74
N GLY A 195 -11.97 10.34 -0.65
CA GLY A 195 -11.50 9.09 -0.09
C GLY A 195 -10.30 8.49 -0.84
N LEU A 196 -10.28 8.60 -2.18
CA LEU A 196 -9.16 8.09 -2.99
C LEU A 196 -7.88 8.90 -2.76
N ILE A 197 -7.99 10.22 -2.72
CA ILE A 197 -6.84 11.13 -2.48
C ILE A 197 -6.31 10.93 -1.05
N THR A 198 -7.21 10.86 -0.08
CA THR A 198 -6.83 10.63 1.33
C THR A 198 -6.11 9.30 1.49
N LYS A 199 -6.57 8.24 0.82
CA LYS A 199 -5.92 6.93 0.84
C LYS A 199 -4.48 6.99 0.32
N ASP A 200 -4.26 7.60 -0.83
CA ASP A 200 -2.92 7.72 -1.43
C ASP A 200 -1.97 8.56 -0.55
N LEU A 201 -2.48 9.63 0.07
CA LEU A 201 -1.72 10.45 1.01
C LEU A 201 -1.34 9.69 2.30
N LEU A 202 -2.27 8.92 2.86
CA LEU A 202 -2.00 8.09 4.04
C LEU A 202 -0.97 7.01 3.73
N GLU A 203 -1.01 6.43 2.53
CA GLU A 203 -0.04 5.46 2.08
C GLU A 203 1.37 6.08 1.95
N ILE A 204 1.50 7.26 1.34
CA ILE A 204 2.78 7.99 1.31
C ILE A 204 3.27 8.26 2.74
N GLN A 205 2.39 8.68 3.66
CA GLN A 205 2.76 8.93 5.05
C GLN A 205 3.26 7.66 5.76
N ARG A 206 2.57 6.53 5.55
CA ARG A 206 2.96 5.24 6.09
C ARG A 206 4.35 4.84 5.59
N LEU A 207 4.62 5.00 4.29
CA LEU A 207 5.92 4.70 3.69
C LEU A 207 7.04 5.58 4.26
N ILE A 208 6.80 6.88 4.46
CA ILE A 208 7.75 7.79 5.14
C ILE A 208 8.09 7.26 6.53
N ASN A 209 7.07 6.92 7.33
CA ASN A 209 7.27 6.46 8.71
C ASN A 209 8.10 5.15 8.76
N ILE A 210 7.88 4.23 7.82
CA ILE A 210 8.65 2.98 7.73
C ILE A 210 10.11 3.27 7.37
N GLU A 211 10.35 4.13 6.38
CA GLU A 211 11.71 4.49 5.95
C GLU A 211 12.50 5.23 7.06
N GLU A 212 11.82 6.04 7.88
CA GLU A 212 12.46 6.69 9.04
C GLU A 212 12.91 5.70 10.12
N GLN A 213 12.22 4.57 10.28
CA GLN A 213 12.55 3.54 11.26
C GLN A 213 13.73 2.64 10.83
N LEU A 214 14.07 2.61 9.54
CA LEU A 214 15.08 1.71 8.96
C LEU A 214 16.53 2.24 9.06
N GLY A 215 16.75 3.39 9.70
CA GLY A 215 18.08 3.91 10.06
C GLY A 215 18.57 5.09 9.23
N SER A 216 19.80 5.53 9.51
CA SER A 216 20.34 6.83 9.07
C SER A 216 20.49 7.01 7.56
N LYS A 217 20.77 5.93 6.81
CA LYS A 217 20.88 5.97 5.34
C LYS A 217 19.53 6.32 4.68
N HIS A 218 18.46 5.67 5.12
CA HIS A 218 17.10 5.89 4.60
C HIS A 218 16.59 7.29 4.93
N ILE A 219 16.88 7.78 6.15
CA ILE A 219 16.57 9.17 6.54
C ILE A 219 17.29 10.18 5.63
N LYS A 220 18.57 9.98 5.30
CA LYS A 220 19.30 10.85 4.37
C LYS A 220 18.65 10.88 2.98
N GLN A 221 18.21 9.73 2.47
CA GLN A 221 17.51 9.64 1.17
C GLN A 221 16.17 10.40 1.20
N LEU A 222 15.39 10.27 2.28
CA LEU A 222 14.14 11.02 2.45
C LEU A 222 14.37 12.54 2.47
N VAL A 223 15.45 13.00 3.12
CA VAL A 223 15.83 14.41 3.19
C VAL A 223 16.30 14.92 1.82
N GLN A 224 17.14 14.17 1.12
CA GLN A 224 17.61 14.51 -0.23
C GLN A 224 16.44 14.69 -1.21
N LEU A 225 15.49 13.75 -1.20
CA LEU A 225 14.28 13.80 -2.02
C LEU A 225 13.19 14.73 -1.47
N ARG A 226 13.45 15.42 -0.34
CA ARG A 226 12.55 16.38 0.31
C ARG A 226 11.14 15.85 0.58
N TRP A 227 11.02 14.55 0.88
CA TRP A 227 9.71 13.89 1.07
C TRP A 227 8.87 14.49 2.18
N ARG A 228 9.49 14.98 3.27
CA ARG A 228 8.79 15.69 4.36
C ARG A 228 8.14 16.99 3.87
N GLN A 229 8.84 17.75 3.03
CA GLN A 229 8.32 19.01 2.46
C GLN A 229 7.21 18.73 1.45
N ARG A 230 7.41 17.75 0.55
CA ARG A 230 6.38 17.29 -0.39
C ARG A 230 5.11 16.88 0.35
N MET A 231 5.23 16.08 1.41
CA MET A 231 4.08 15.63 2.19
C MET A 231 3.37 16.80 2.90
N SER A 232 4.12 17.76 3.45
CA SER A 232 3.53 18.96 4.06
C SER A 232 2.72 19.77 3.04
N LEU A 233 3.27 19.98 1.84
CA LEU A 233 2.58 20.69 0.77
C LEU A 233 1.34 19.94 0.32
N TRP A 234 1.40 18.61 0.18
CA TRP A 234 0.25 17.79 -0.16
C TRP A 234 -0.88 17.85 0.86
N ARG A 235 -0.57 17.88 2.17
CA ARG A 235 -1.59 18.03 3.22
C ARG A 235 -2.31 19.38 3.11
N SER A 236 -1.54 20.46 2.92
CA SER A 236 -2.12 21.80 2.71
C SER A 236 -2.91 21.87 1.41
N LEU A 237 -2.40 21.26 0.34
CA LEU A 237 -3.04 21.23 -0.97
C LEU A 237 -4.36 20.46 -0.93
N HIS A 238 -4.40 19.31 -0.25
CA HIS A 238 -5.60 18.48 -0.13
C HIS A 238 -6.74 19.24 0.55
N ALA A 239 -6.45 19.93 1.66
CA ALA A 239 -7.45 20.75 2.35
C ALA A 239 -7.99 21.87 1.44
N GLN A 240 -7.08 22.58 0.76
CA GLN A 240 -7.45 23.69 -0.12
C GLN A 240 -8.20 23.23 -1.38
N TRP A 241 -7.83 22.06 -1.92
CA TRP A 241 -8.47 21.46 -3.08
C TRP A 241 -9.93 21.13 -2.76
N ILE A 242 -10.20 20.47 -1.63
CA ILE A 242 -11.58 20.17 -1.21
C ILE A 242 -12.41 21.44 -1.06
N LEU A 243 -11.84 22.52 -0.51
CA LEU A 243 -12.55 23.80 -0.35
C LEU A 243 -12.95 24.40 -1.69
N ILE A 244 -12.02 24.50 -2.64
CA ILE A 244 -12.30 25.05 -3.97
C ILE A 244 -13.32 24.21 -4.71
N GLU A 245 -13.20 22.88 -4.68
CA GLU A 245 -14.16 21.99 -5.33
C GLU A 245 -15.58 22.23 -4.81
N ARG A 246 -15.74 22.32 -3.49
CA ARG A 246 -17.04 22.59 -2.89
C ARG A 246 -17.58 23.98 -3.23
N LEU A 247 -16.71 24.98 -3.35
CA LEU A 247 -17.11 26.33 -3.75
C LEU A 247 -17.55 26.36 -5.21
N LEU A 248 -16.79 25.75 -6.12
CA LEU A 248 -17.13 25.65 -7.54
C LEU A 248 -18.44 24.87 -7.74
N ASP A 249 -18.60 23.73 -7.06
CA ASP A 249 -19.85 22.95 -7.10
C ASP A 249 -21.05 23.77 -6.60
N ALA A 250 -20.90 24.48 -5.48
CA ALA A 250 -21.98 25.33 -4.94
C ALA A 250 -22.35 26.49 -5.87
N LEU A 251 -21.36 27.09 -6.55
CA LEU A 251 -21.58 28.14 -7.53
C LEU A 251 -22.21 27.59 -8.82
N ALA A 252 -21.80 26.42 -9.28
CA ALA A 252 -22.34 25.76 -10.46
C ALA A 252 -23.82 25.39 -10.28
N VAL A 253 -24.24 24.98 -9.06
CA VAL A 253 -25.66 24.74 -8.75
C VAL A 253 -26.47 26.02 -8.76
N LYS A 254 -25.89 27.14 -8.30
CA LYS A 254 -26.60 28.42 -8.16
C LYS A 254 -26.68 29.20 -9.48
N TYR A 255 -25.65 29.12 -10.32
CA TYR A 255 -25.54 29.83 -11.58
C TYR A 255 -25.29 28.81 -12.69
N GLN A 256 -26.35 28.28 -13.30
CA GLN A 256 -26.25 27.27 -14.35
C GLN A 256 -26.61 27.91 -15.71
N PRO A 257 -25.69 27.97 -16.70
CA PRO A 257 -24.28 27.57 -16.65
C PRO A 257 -23.35 28.62 -15.99
N LEU A 258 -22.39 28.17 -15.18
CA LEU A 258 -21.37 29.03 -14.56
C LEU A 258 -20.24 29.23 -15.56
N GLN A 259 -20.26 30.35 -16.28
CA GLN A 259 -19.22 30.70 -17.24
C GLN A 259 -18.33 31.81 -16.68
N LEU A 260 -17.06 31.49 -16.45
CA LEU A 260 -16.02 32.40 -15.96
C LEU A 260 -14.73 32.15 -16.73
N PRO A 261 -14.66 32.56 -18.02
CA PRO A 261 -13.52 32.26 -18.89
C PRO A 261 -12.21 32.86 -18.34
N GLU A 262 -12.26 34.03 -17.70
CA GLU A 262 -11.09 34.64 -17.05
C GLU A 262 -10.51 33.78 -15.92
N LEU A 263 -11.37 33.10 -15.17
CA LEU A 263 -10.96 32.23 -14.08
C LEU A 263 -10.41 30.90 -14.62
N ALA A 264 -10.97 30.40 -15.73
CA ALA A 264 -10.45 29.22 -16.42
C ALA A 264 -9.00 29.44 -16.90
N ASP A 265 -8.73 30.57 -17.55
CA ASP A 265 -7.38 30.90 -18.04
C ASP A 265 -6.37 31.06 -16.91
N GLN A 266 -6.80 31.56 -15.75
CA GLN A 266 -5.97 31.71 -14.55
C GLN A 266 -5.77 30.39 -13.79
N LEU A 267 -6.73 29.46 -13.88
CA LEU A 267 -6.62 28.12 -13.30
C LEU A 267 -5.72 27.20 -14.12
N ASP A 268 -5.53 27.47 -15.41
CA ASP A 268 -4.64 26.68 -16.25
C ASP A 268 -3.18 26.83 -15.80
N ILE A 269 -2.70 25.80 -15.10
CA ILE A 269 -1.35 25.75 -14.55
C ILE A 269 -0.30 25.36 -15.60
N SER A 270 -0.69 25.18 -16.88
CA SER A 270 0.26 25.06 -17.98
C SER A 270 0.87 26.42 -18.35
N ASN A 271 0.12 27.50 -18.12
CA ASN A 271 0.55 28.86 -18.38
C ASN A 271 1.48 29.35 -17.26
N ASP A 272 2.78 29.42 -17.54
CA ASP A 272 3.84 29.84 -16.63
C ASP A 272 3.91 31.38 -16.47
N PHE A 273 2.78 32.08 -16.62
CA PHE A 273 2.73 33.50 -16.29
C PHE A 273 2.99 33.65 -14.79
N GLY A 274 3.94 34.54 -14.46
CA GLY A 274 4.43 34.81 -13.11
C GLY A 274 3.33 34.93 -12.04
N TRP A 275 3.71 34.88 -10.76
CA TRP A 275 2.73 34.95 -9.67
C TRP A 275 1.80 36.16 -9.84
N LYS A 276 0.50 35.87 -10.01
CA LYS A 276 -0.57 36.85 -10.03
C LYS A 276 -1.67 36.34 -9.11
N ARG A 277 -2.24 37.25 -8.31
CA ARG A 277 -3.43 36.98 -7.53
C ARG A 277 -4.57 36.66 -8.49
N LEU A 278 -5.39 35.67 -8.15
CA LEU A 278 -6.58 35.38 -8.94
C LEU A 278 -7.50 36.61 -8.86
N HIS A 279 -7.90 37.12 -10.02
CA HIS A 279 -8.82 38.24 -10.12
C HIS A 279 -9.99 37.88 -11.02
N ILE A 280 -11.21 38.18 -10.56
CA ILE A 280 -12.45 37.98 -11.30
C ILE A 280 -13.03 39.35 -11.60
N ASP A 281 -13.34 39.63 -12.88
CA ASP A 281 -13.88 40.93 -13.26
C ASP A 281 -15.19 41.26 -12.51
N SER A 282 -15.32 42.55 -12.27
CA SER A 282 -16.47 43.23 -11.69
C SER A 282 -17.78 42.93 -12.42
N HIS A 283 -17.72 42.56 -13.70
CA HIS A 283 -18.86 42.19 -14.56
C HIS A 283 -19.31 40.73 -14.43
N SER A 284 -18.67 39.92 -13.59
CA SER A 284 -19.09 38.53 -13.34
C SER A 284 -20.47 38.43 -12.66
N PRO A 285 -21.22 37.32 -12.87
CA PRO A 285 -22.53 37.08 -12.26
C PRO A 285 -22.50 36.84 -10.73
N LEU A 286 -21.31 36.87 -10.13
CA LEU A 286 -21.06 36.53 -8.73
C LEU A 286 -21.26 37.73 -7.80
N SER A 287 -21.77 37.49 -6.59
CA SER A 287 -21.80 38.54 -5.56
C SER A 287 -20.39 38.94 -5.12
N LEU A 288 -20.23 40.16 -4.58
CA LEU A 288 -18.93 40.63 -4.06
C LEU A 288 -18.30 39.64 -3.08
N SER A 289 -19.09 39.09 -2.14
CA SER A 289 -18.64 38.10 -1.17
C SER A 289 -18.16 36.80 -1.81
N GLN A 290 -18.87 36.31 -2.84
CA GLN A 290 -18.51 35.09 -3.56
C GLN A 290 -17.22 35.28 -4.37
N ARG A 291 -17.04 36.45 -4.99
CA ARG A 291 -15.81 36.80 -5.71
C ARG A 291 -14.62 36.83 -4.79
N ILE A 292 -14.69 37.58 -3.69
CA ILE A 292 -13.58 37.69 -2.72
C ILE A 292 -13.18 36.31 -2.20
N LEU A 293 -14.16 35.48 -1.86
CA LEU A 293 -13.91 34.13 -1.36
C LEU A 293 -13.23 33.24 -2.41
N LEU A 294 -13.72 33.26 -3.65
CA LEU A 294 -13.15 32.46 -4.75
C LEU A 294 -11.75 32.94 -5.14
N GLU A 295 -11.53 34.26 -5.19
CA GLU A 295 -10.22 34.86 -5.43
C GLU A 295 -9.21 34.50 -4.34
N GLU A 296 -9.60 34.57 -3.06
CA GLU A 296 -8.72 34.24 -1.95
C GLU A 296 -8.35 32.75 -1.95
N GLU A 297 -9.36 31.88 -1.98
CA GLU A 297 -9.15 30.44 -1.92
C GLU A 297 -8.44 29.93 -3.16
N GLY A 298 -8.82 30.42 -4.35
CA GLY A 298 -8.17 30.14 -5.63
C GLY A 298 -6.70 30.57 -5.66
N THR A 299 -6.40 31.78 -5.16
CA THR A 299 -5.01 32.26 -5.06
C THR A 299 -4.17 31.37 -4.14
N ARG A 300 -4.71 30.98 -2.97
CA ARG A 300 -4.02 30.09 -2.03
C ARG A 300 -3.74 28.73 -2.65
N PHE A 301 -4.72 28.14 -3.33
CA PHE A 301 -4.57 26.86 -4.02
C PHE A 301 -3.48 26.90 -5.09
N LEU A 302 -3.57 27.86 -6.02
CA LEU A 302 -2.59 28.01 -7.10
C LEU A 302 -1.18 28.25 -6.55
N ARG A 303 -1.06 29.01 -5.45
CA ARG A 303 0.22 29.21 -4.76
C ARG A 303 0.81 27.89 -4.26
N ILE A 304 0.00 27.03 -3.63
CA ILE A 304 0.47 25.73 -3.12
C ILE A 304 0.83 24.80 -4.28
N VAL A 305 0.01 24.73 -5.33
CA VAL A 305 0.31 23.91 -6.52
C VAL A 305 1.63 24.35 -7.17
N ARG A 306 1.84 25.65 -7.36
CA ARG A 306 3.11 26.18 -7.90
C ARG A 306 4.29 25.88 -6.98
N SER A 307 4.10 25.93 -5.66
CA SER A 307 5.14 25.57 -4.69
C SER A 307 5.52 24.09 -4.78
N GLN A 308 4.53 23.20 -4.99
CA GLN A 308 4.76 21.78 -5.24
C GLN A 308 5.55 21.57 -6.54
N LYS A 309 5.14 22.19 -7.64
CA LYS A 309 5.87 22.11 -8.93
C LYS A 309 7.31 22.60 -8.82
N LYS A 310 7.55 23.73 -8.12
CA LYS A 310 8.91 24.27 -7.89
C LYS A 310 9.77 23.30 -7.06
N LEU A 311 9.19 22.69 -6.03
CA LEU A 311 9.89 21.69 -5.22
C LEU A 311 10.28 20.48 -6.06
N ASP A 312 9.37 19.99 -6.92
CA ASP A 312 9.61 18.85 -7.78
C ASP A 312 10.67 19.14 -8.85
N PHE A 313 10.70 20.37 -9.38
CA PHE A 313 11.77 20.82 -10.26
C PHE A 313 13.13 20.85 -9.56
N ALA A 314 13.20 21.42 -8.35
CA ALA A 314 14.43 21.50 -7.57
C ALA A 314 14.97 20.12 -7.18
N VAL A 315 14.09 19.17 -6.82
CA VAL A 315 14.48 17.78 -6.52
C VAL A 315 15.03 17.08 -7.77
N LYS A 316 14.40 17.28 -8.94
CA LYS A 316 14.91 16.73 -10.20
C LYS A 316 16.30 17.29 -10.52
N GLN A 317 16.50 18.60 -10.41
CA GLN A 317 17.80 19.22 -10.67
C GLN A 317 18.92 18.67 -9.78
N ASN A 318 18.65 18.55 -8.47
CA ASN A 318 19.61 17.97 -7.51
C ASN A 318 19.87 16.46 -7.67
N SER A 319 19.08 15.74 -8.48
CA SER A 319 19.29 14.32 -8.74
C SER A 319 20.21 14.03 -9.93
N PHE A 320 20.56 15.06 -10.72
CA PHE A 320 21.48 14.98 -11.86
C PHE A 320 22.87 15.58 -11.58
N GLU A 321 23.12 16.07 -10.36
CA GLU A 321 24.44 16.46 -9.84
C GLU A 321 24.97 15.38 -8.87
#